data_AF-Q2TKQ6-F1
#
_entry.id   AF-Q2TKQ6-F1
#
_cell.length_a   1.000
_cell.length_b   1.000
_cell.length_c   1.000
_cell.angle_alpha   90.00
_cell.angle_beta   90.00
_cell.angle_gamma   90.00
#
_symmetry.space_group_name_H-M   'P 1'
#
loop_
_entity.id
_entity.type
_entity.pdbx_description
1 polymer ?
#
loop_
_entity_poly.entity_id
_entity_poly.type
_entity_poly.pdbx_seq_one_letter_code
_entity_poly.pdbx_strand_id
1 'polypeptide(L)'
;TAQGLRARRMRLPLQIARRFFDLQDMLGFDKASKTIEWLFAKSKKAIKELTKNIPNMNKKGGCGPISFSSEGEKNKRQLGKGRE
;
A
#
# COMPACT_ATOMS: atom_id res chain seq x y z
N THR A 1 -6.19 -18.22 -2.24
CA THR A 1 -6.31 -17.39 -3.46
C THR A 1 -6.60 -18.31 -4.63
N ALA A 2 -7.41 -17.86 -5.59
CA ALA A 2 -7.72 -18.62 -6.82
C ALA A 2 -6.47 -18.98 -7.67
N GLN A 3 -5.27 -18.54 -7.28
CA GLN A 3 -3.96 -18.87 -7.86
C GLN A 3 -3.14 -19.90 -7.05
N GLY A 4 -3.76 -20.73 -6.19
CA GLY A 4 -3.07 -21.81 -5.47
C GLY A 4 -2.37 -21.40 -4.16
N LEU A 5 -1.68 -22.37 -3.54
CA LEU A 5 -0.94 -22.24 -2.27
C LEU A 5 0.28 -21.33 -2.45
N ARG A 6 0.14 -20.08 -2.05
CA ARG A 6 1.23 -19.10 -2.10
C ARG A 6 1.97 -19.07 -0.75
N ALA A 7 3.30 -19.06 -0.80
CA ALA A 7 4.12 -18.90 0.41
C ALA A 7 3.84 -17.54 1.04
N ARG A 8 3.42 -17.54 2.32
CA ARG A 8 3.16 -16.31 3.10
C ARG A 8 4.41 -15.68 3.71
N ARG A 9 5.59 -16.30 3.52
CA ARG A 9 6.86 -15.86 4.09
C ARG A 9 7.64 -15.05 3.06
N MET A 10 8.12 -13.89 3.49
CA MET A 10 9.04 -13.06 2.69
C MET A 10 10.47 -13.52 2.97
N ARG A 11 11.25 -13.82 1.92
CA ARG A 11 12.70 -13.98 2.02
C ARG A 11 13.35 -12.66 1.64
N LEU A 12 14.09 -12.07 2.57
CA LEU A 12 14.77 -10.78 2.40
C LEU A 12 16.29 -11.01 2.35
N PRO A 13 17.03 -10.32 1.47
CA PRO A 13 18.50 -10.26 1.54
C PRO A 13 18.96 -9.71 2.89
N LEU A 14 20.12 -10.18 3.37
CA LEU A 14 20.66 -9.82 4.70
C LEU A 14 20.68 -8.31 4.95
N GLN A 15 21.10 -7.54 3.96
CA GLN A 15 21.20 -6.08 4.04
C GLN A 15 19.83 -5.41 4.30
N ILE A 16 18.79 -5.91 3.64
CA ILE A 16 17.43 -5.37 3.76
C ILE A 16 16.79 -5.86 5.06
N ALA A 17 17.05 -7.12 5.44
CA ALA A 17 16.55 -7.68 6.69
C ALA A 17 17.03 -6.86 7.90
N ARG A 18 18.31 -6.45 7.95
CA ARG A 18 18.84 -5.59 9.03
C ARG A 18 18.05 -4.30 9.17
N ARG A 19 17.95 -3.52 8.07
CA ARG A 19 17.20 -2.25 8.06
C ARG A 19 15.73 -2.43 8.42
N PHE A 20 15.14 -3.57 8.06
CA PHE A 20 13.75 -3.89 8.38
C PHE A 20 13.54 -4.23 9.86
N PHE A 21 14.47 -4.93 10.50
CA PHE A 21 14.41 -5.21 11.94
C PHE A 21 14.71 -3.96 12.77
N ASP A 22 15.67 -3.12 12.36
CA ASP A 22 15.91 -1.83 13.01
C ASP A 22 14.65 -0.96 12.97
N LEU A 23 13.95 -0.95 11.83
CA LEU A 23 12.68 -0.23 11.69
C LEU A 23 11.57 -0.83 12.57
N GLN A 24 11.52 -2.16 12.73
CA GLN A 24 10.57 -2.80 13.66
C GLN A 24 10.78 -2.34 15.09
N ASP A 25 12.04 -2.34 15.53
CA ASP A 25 12.44 -1.93 16.87
C ASP A 25 12.10 -0.45 17.13
N MET A 26 12.46 0.43 16.18
CA MET A 26 12.15 1.86 16.24
C MET A 26 10.64 2.16 16.30
N LEU A 27 9.81 1.35 15.64
CA LEU A 27 8.35 1.52 15.66
C LEU A 27 7.69 0.79 16.84
N GLY A 28 8.43 -0.04 17.58
CA GLY A 28 7.91 -0.89 18.66
C GLY A 28 6.89 -1.92 18.17
N PHE A 29 7.04 -2.41 16.94
CA PHE A 29 6.09 -3.37 16.36
C PHE A 29 6.51 -4.81 16.61
N ASP A 30 5.63 -5.56 17.27
CA ASP A 30 5.78 -7.00 17.53
C ASP A 30 5.70 -7.87 16.27
N LYS A 31 4.98 -7.40 15.23
CA LYS A 31 4.74 -8.17 14.00
C LYS A 31 5.25 -7.43 12.78
N ALA A 32 6.09 -8.10 11.99
CA ALA A 32 6.57 -7.64 10.69
C ALA A 32 5.43 -7.15 9.76
N SER A 33 4.25 -7.78 9.82
CA SER A 33 3.08 -7.36 9.04
C SER A 33 2.67 -5.91 9.30
N LYS A 34 2.76 -5.43 10.56
CA LYS A 34 2.43 -4.05 10.92
C LYS A 34 3.47 -3.07 10.37
N THR A 35 4.75 -3.43 10.41
CA THR A 35 5.84 -2.64 9.82
C THR A 35 5.66 -2.48 8.31
N ILE A 36 5.27 -3.56 7.63
CA ILE A 36 4.98 -3.52 6.19
C ILE A 36 3.76 -2.64 5.90
N GLU A 37 2.68 -2.76 6.69
CA GLU A 37 1.51 -1.89 6.54
C GLU A 37 1.86 -0.41 6.75
N TRP A 38 2.71 -0.10 7.74
CA TRP A 38 3.23 1.24 7.97
C TRP A 38 4.08 1.74 6.79
N LEU A 39 4.96 0.90 6.24
CA LEU A 39 5.75 1.22 5.04
C LEU A 39 4.84 1.55 3.85
N PHE A 40 3.78 0.77 3.65
CA PHE A 40 2.78 1.08 2.62
C PHE A 40 2.05 2.39 2.91
N ALA A 41 1.61 2.62 4.15
CA ALA A 41 0.91 3.85 4.53
C ALA A 41 1.77 5.11 4.33
N LYS A 42 3.05 5.06 4.70
CA LYS A 42 4.02 6.14 4.52
C LYS A 42 4.34 6.36 3.04
N SER A 43 4.51 5.26 2.29
CA SER A 43 4.85 5.30 0.87
C SER A 43 3.67 5.66 -0.04
N LYS A 44 2.41 5.50 0.39
CA LYS A 44 1.22 5.90 -0.40
C LYS A 44 1.30 7.34 -0.89
N LYS A 45 1.86 8.26 -0.09
CA LYS A 45 2.08 9.66 -0.51
C LYS A 45 3.16 9.76 -1.58
N ALA A 46 4.32 9.10 -1.36
CA ALA A 46 5.42 9.07 -2.32
C ALA A 46 5.02 8.41 -3.64
N ILE A 47 4.24 7.32 -3.60
CA ILE A 47 3.75 6.60 -4.78
C ILE A 47 2.76 7.47 -5.56
N LYS A 48 1.81 8.16 -4.90
CA LYS A 48 0.89 9.08 -5.58
C LYS A 48 1.63 10.19 -6.34
N GLU A 49 2.69 10.72 -5.76
CA GLU A 49 3.54 11.75 -6.39
C GLU A 49 4.38 11.18 -7.52
N LEU A 50 4.92 9.97 -7.37
CA LEU A 50 5.65 9.26 -8.42
C LEU A 50 4.73 8.90 -9.60
N THR A 51 3.54 8.35 -9.36
CA THR A 51 2.60 7.99 -10.44
C THR A 51 2.15 9.19 -11.26
N LYS A 52 2.04 10.38 -10.66
CA LYS A 52 1.81 11.64 -11.41
C LYS A 52 3.01 12.06 -12.27
N ASN A 53 4.23 11.71 -11.85
CA ASN A 53 5.48 12.01 -12.51
C ASN A 53 6.04 10.85 -13.36
N ILE A 54 5.23 9.81 -13.67
CA ILE A 54 5.58 8.86 -14.72
C ILE A 54 4.98 9.43 -16.01
N PRO A 55 5.71 10.27 -16.79
CA PRO A 55 5.31 10.49 -18.17
C PRO A 55 5.31 9.12 -18.84
N ASN A 56 4.29 8.88 -19.65
CA ASN A 56 4.02 7.71 -20.45
C ASN A 56 5.27 7.14 -21.15
N MET A 57 6.10 6.38 -20.44
CA MET A 57 7.27 5.72 -20.98
C MET A 57 6.83 4.34 -21.45
N ASN A 58 6.27 4.38 -22.66
CA ASN A 58 6.22 3.33 -23.67
C ASN A 58 6.09 1.88 -23.16
N LYS A 59 4.87 1.33 -23.34
CA LYS A 59 4.58 -0.10 -23.24
C LYS A 59 5.61 -0.93 -24.01
N LYS A 60 6.43 -1.73 -23.33
CA LYS A 60 6.70 -3.15 -23.65
C LYS A 60 7.30 -3.85 -22.41
N GLY A 61 6.50 -4.69 -21.75
CA GLY A 61 7.00 -5.64 -20.73
C GLY A 61 6.22 -5.68 -19.42
N GLY A 62 5.08 -6.40 -19.42
CA GLY A 62 4.47 -7.10 -18.29
C GLY A 62 4.55 -6.53 -16.86
N CYS A 63 3.58 -5.71 -16.48
CA CYS A 63 2.70 -5.89 -15.30
C CYS A 63 1.69 -4.74 -15.34
N GLY A 64 0.39 -5.05 -15.46
CA GLY A 64 -0.65 -4.03 -15.51
C GLY A 64 -0.70 -3.18 -14.24
N PRO A 65 -1.30 -1.97 -14.28
CA PRO A 65 -1.46 -1.16 -13.09
C PRO A 65 -2.24 -1.95 -12.04
N ILE A 66 -1.70 -2.05 -10.83
CA ILE A 66 -2.43 -2.58 -9.68
C ILE A 66 -3.50 -1.53 -9.36
N SER A 67 -4.69 -1.71 -9.92
CA SER A 67 -5.89 -0.98 -9.56
C SER A 67 -6.22 -1.31 -8.10
N PHE A 68 -5.65 -0.55 -7.17
CA PHE A 68 -6.05 -0.61 -5.78
C PHE A 68 -7.35 0.18 -5.67
N SER A 69 -8.48 -0.50 -5.91
CA SER A 69 -9.82 0.07 -5.64
C SER A 69 -9.88 0.46 -4.18
N SER A 70 -9.76 1.76 -3.94
CA SER A 70 -9.92 2.38 -2.64
C SER A 70 -11.40 2.40 -2.30
N GLU A 71 -11.95 1.26 -1.90
CA GLU A 71 -13.31 1.17 -1.38
C GLU A 71 -13.31 1.61 0.10
N GLY A 72 -13.52 2.91 0.30
CA GLY A 72 -13.86 3.49 1.60
C GLY A 72 -15.36 3.74 1.66
N GLU A 73 -16.10 2.74 2.13
CA GLU A 73 -17.56 2.75 2.24
C GLU A 73 -18.05 3.46 3.53
N LYS A 74 -19.26 4.04 3.45
CA LYS A 74 -20.31 4.25 4.51
C LYS A 74 -20.58 5.68 5.05
N ASN A 75 -21.42 6.43 4.32
CA ASN A 75 -22.79 6.91 4.66
C ASN A 75 -23.11 7.54 6.06
N LYS A 76 -23.61 8.79 6.07
CA LYS A 76 -24.78 9.17 6.90
C LYS A 76 -25.57 10.41 6.40
N ARG A 77 -26.70 10.11 5.73
CA ARG A 77 -28.06 10.69 5.88
C ARG A 77 -28.33 12.21 5.69
N GLN A 78 -29.18 12.44 4.69
CA GLN A 78 -30.16 13.51 4.44
C GLN A 78 -30.73 14.24 5.68
N LEU A 79 -30.99 15.55 5.58
CA LEU A 79 -32.34 16.11 5.35
C LEU A 79 -32.25 17.60 5.01
N GLY A 80 -32.96 18.03 3.95
CA GLY A 80 -33.02 19.43 3.54
C GLY A 80 -33.94 20.28 4.43
N LYS A 81 -33.75 21.60 4.35
CA LYS A 81 -34.84 22.57 4.47
C LYS A 81 -34.61 23.68 3.45
N GLY A 82 -35.64 23.89 2.62
CA GLY A 82 -35.69 24.87 1.57
C GLY A 82 -35.69 26.29 2.12
N ARG A 83 -35.25 27.20 1.26
CA ARG A 83 -35.53 28.63 1.34
C ARG A 83 -36.94 28.82 0.79
N GLU A 84 -37.88 29.25 1.62
CA GLU A 84 -38.80 30.38 1.45
C GLU A 84 -39.70 30.47 2.70
#